data_AF-A0A2G2GB28-F1
#
_entry.id   AF-A0A2G2GB28-F1
#
_cell.length_a   1.000
_cell.length_b   1.000
_cell.length_c   1.000
_cell.angle_alpha   90.00
_cell.angle_beta   90.00
_cell.angle_gamma   90.00
#
_symmetry.space_group_name_H-M   'P 1'
#
loop_
_entity.id
_entity.type
_entity.pdbx_description
1 polymer ?
#
loop_
_entity_poly.entity_id
_entity_poly.type
_entity_poly.pdbx_seq_one_letter_code
_entity_poly.pdbx_strand_id
1 'polypeptide(L)'
;MLPRIEITDGILSATIKMSNGDTSAVLAMTRMVAKSEEIDPDNVLGGIGAIMHLDSFEIYGEAIGHLYQKTCGGDIRRLLLIIRTCQLGHMSVGLLQGLSLGTHELDEGHWALYEANVLKDLPGFQKK
;
A
#
# COMPACT_ATOMS: atom_id res chain seq x y z
N MET A 1 3.77 14.27 11.63
CA MET A 1 2.47 14.13 12.30
C MET A 1 2.58 12.91 13.25
N LEU A 2 1.65 12.67 14.17
CA LEU A 2 1.64 11.40 14.93
C LEU A 2 0.90 10.32 14.12
N PRO A 3 1.31 9.03 14.21
CA PRO A 3 0.56 7.93 13.61
C PRO A 3 -0.90 7.91 14.07
N ARG A 4 -1.83 7.54 13.18
CA ARG A 4 -3.26 7.44 13.50
C ARG A 4 -3.60 6.12 14.18
N ILE A 5 -2.86 5.06 13.88
CA ILE A 5 -3.11 3.72 14.39
C ILE A 5 -2.44 3.56 15.75
N GLU A 6 -3.22 3.14 16.73
CA GLU A 6 -2.77 2.78 18.07
C GLU A 6 -2.61 1.26 18.18
N ILE A 7 -1.79 0.80 19.13
CA ILE A 7 -1.58 -0.64 19.35
C ILE A 7 -2.87 -1.39 19.76
N THR A 8 -3.84 -0.65 20.30
CA THR A 8 -5.16 -1.15 20.70
C THR A 8 -6.16 -1.17 19.55
N ASP A 9 -5.83 -0.61 18.38
CA ASP A 9 -6.72 -0.63 17.22
C ASP A 9 -6.86 -2.04 16.64
N GLY A 10 -8.10 -2.40 16.35
CA GLY A 10 -8.40 -3.55 15.51
C GLY A 10 -8.40 -3.17 14.03
N ILE A 11 -8.47 -4.17 13.16
CA ILE A 11 -8.49 -3.97 11.70
C ILE A 11 -9.58 -2.97 11.27
N LEU A 12 -10.78 -3.09 11.84
CA LEU A 12 -11.89 -2.20 11.50
C LEU A 12 -11.62 -0.76 11.93
N SER A 13 -11.18 -0.53 13.18
CA SER A 13 -10.92 0.84 13.65
C SER A 13 -9.76 1.49 12.90
N ALA A 14 -8.68 0.74 12.63
CA ALA A 14 -7.59 1.18 11.78
C ALA A 14 -8.08 1.56 10.37
N THR A 15 -8.92 0.72 9.75
CA THR A 15 -9.52 1.00 8.43
C THR A 15 -10.35 2.29 8.43
N ILE A 16 -11.15 2.54 9.47
CA ILE A 16 -11.94 3.78 9.55
C ILE A 16 -11.02 5.00 9.76
N LYS A 17 -10.05 4.94 10.67
CA LYS A 17 -9.10 6.03 10.96
C LYS A 17 -8.26 6.41 9.74
N MET A 18 -7.79 5.41 9.00
CA MET A 18 -6.94 5.59 7.83
C MET A 18 -7.70 6.06 6.61
N SER A 19 -8.97 5.67 6.44
CA SER A 19 -9.77 6.02 5.26
C SER A 19 -10.38 7.42 5.33
N ASN A 20 -10.56 7.97 6.53
CA ASN A 20 -11.15 9.31 6.71
C ASN A 20 -12.45 9.52 5.92
N GLY A 21 -13.27 8.47 5.79
CA GLY A 21 -14.54 8.51 5.05
C GLY A 21 -14.43 8.33 3.52
N ASP A 22 -13.23 8.21 2.96
CA ASP A 22 -13.05 7.93 1.53
C ASP A 22 -13.39 6.46 1.19
N THR A 23 -14.40 6.26 0.37
CA THR A 23 -14.89 4.92 -0.01
C THR A 23 -13.85 4.09 -0.76
N SER A 24 -13.01 4.73 -1.58
CA SER A 24 -11.95 4.03 -2.33
C SER A 24 -10.84 3.55 -1.41
N ALA A 25 -10.50 4.33 -0.38
CA ALA A 25 -9.56 3.97 0.67
C ALA A 25 -10.09 2.84 1.55
N VAL A 26 -11.37 2.87 1.93
CA VAL A 26 -12.03 1.75 2.65
C VAL A 26 -11.94 0.46 1.81
N LEU A 27 -12.24 0.56 0.51
CA LEU A 27 -12.16 -0.58 -0.40
C LEU A 27 -10.73 -1.12 -0.53
N ALA A 28 -9.74 -0.23 -0.72
CA ALA A 28 -8.34 -0.58 -0.81
C ALA A 28 -7.88 -1.34 0.45
N MET A 29 -8.19 -0.80 1.64
CA MET A 29 -7.81 -1.42 2.91
C MET A 29 -8.48 -2.76 3.16
N THR A 30 -9.78 -2.86 2.86
CA THR A 30 -10.51 -4.14 2.97
C THR A 30 -9.88 -5.20 2.05
N ARG A 31 -9.51 -4.81 0.83
CA ARG A 31 -8.82 -5.71 -0.11
C ARG A 31 -7.41 -6.08 0.34
N MET A 32 -6.66 -5.15 0.93
CA MET A 32 -5.33 -5.45 1.49
C MET A 32 -5.46 -6.51 2.60
N VAL A 33 -6.39 -6.32 3.54
CA VAL A 33 -6.66 -7.32 4.60
C VAL A 33 -7.03 -8.68 4.00
N ALA A 34 -7.89 -8.72 2.99
CA ALA A 34 -8.38 -9.98 2.44
C ALA A 34 -7.38 -10.71 1.52
N LYS A 35 -6.44 -9.98 0.89
CA LYS A 35 -5.57 -10.53 -0.17
C LYS A 35 -4.08 -10.52 0.14
N SER A 36 -3.64 -9.79 1.15
CA SER A 36 -2.20 -9.64 1.44
C SER A 36 -1.52 -10.97 1.71
N GLU A 37 -2.11 -11.89 2.49
CA GLU A 37 -1.47 -13.21 2.75
C GLU A 37 -1.33 -14.07 1.48
N GLU A 38 -2.27 -13.95 0.53
CA GLU A 38 -2.22 -14.66 -0.75
C GLU A 38 -1.16 -14.05 -1.68
N ILE A 39 -1.02 -12.73 -1.68
CA ILE A 39 -0.15 -12.00 -2.60
C ILE A 39 1.27 -11.87 -2.06
N ASP A 40 1.41 -11.70 -0.76
CA ASP A 40 2.63 -11.35 -0.05
C ASP A 40 2.73 -12.17 1.25
N PRO A 41 2.97 -13.48 1.12
CA PRO A 41 3.09 -14.38 2.28
C PRO A 41 4.30 -14.03 3.17
N ASP A 42 5.26 -13.27 2.66
CA ASP A 42 6.41 -12.77 3.42
C ASP A 42 6.04 -11.60 4.35
N ASN A 43 4.80 -11.10 4.28
CA ASN A 43 4.25 -10.15 5.26
C ASN A 43 3.76 -10.87 6.51
N VAL A 44 4.59 -10.91 7.55
CA VAL A 44 4.25 -11.56 8.84
C VAL A 44 3.00 -10.94 9.49
N LEU A 45 2.72 -9.66 9.21
CA LEU A 45 1.53 -8.97 9.68
C LEU A 45 0.40 -8.94 8.63
N GLY A 46 0.51 -9.73 7.56
CA GLY A 46 -0.50 -9.84 6.51
C GLY A 46 -0.98 -8.48 6.01
N GLY A 47 -2.30 -8.31 5.89
CA GLY A 47 -2.87 -7.06 5.38
C GLY A 47 -2.83 -5.89 6.35
N ILE A 48 -2.68 -6.14 7.66
CA ILE A 48 -2.54 -5.04 8.63
C ILE A 48 -1.15 -4.39 8.52
N GLY A 49 -0.12 -5.16 8.17
CA GLY A 49 1.23 -4.63 7.91
C GLY A 49 1.22 -3.55 6.82
N ALA A 50 0.52 -3.78 5.71
CA ALA A 50 0.39 -2.79 4.64
C ALA A 50 -0.33 -1.50 5.11
N ILE A 51 -1.37 -1.62 5.93
CA ILE A 51 -2.08 -0.48 6.51
C ILE A 51 -1.17 0.32 7.45
N MET A 52 -0.38 -0.36 8.30
CA MET A 52 0.59 0.28 9.20
C MET A 52 1.70 1.01 8.43
N HIS A 53 2.12 0.49 7.28
CA HIS A 53 3.08 1.17 6.41
C HIS A 53 2.50 2.44 5.82
N LEU A 54 1.23 2.44 5.37
CA LEU A 54 0.58 3.67 4.89
C LEU A 54 0.49 4.74 5.99
N ASP A 55 0.22 4.35 7.24
CA ASP A 55 0.24 5.26 8.40
C ASP A 55 1.65 5.83 8.61
N SER A 56 2.67 4.97 8.54
CA SER A 56 4.08 5.37 8.65
C SER A 56 4.54 6.30 7.52
N PHE A 57 3.93 6.18 6.33
CA PHE A 57 4.19 7.03 5.17
C PHE A 57 3.31 8.28 5.14
N GLU A 58 2.46 8.47 6.15
CA GLU A 58 1.49 9.57 6.24
C GLU A 58 0.52 9.66 5.04
N ILE A 59 0.13 8.51 4.49
CA ILE A 59 -0.80 8.40 3.36
C ILE A 59 -2.18 8.00 3.89
N TYR A 60 -3.15 8.92 3.79
CA TYR A 60 -4.48 8.78 4.40
C TYR A 60 -5.60 9.13 3.43
N GLY A 61 -6.78 8.61 3.70
CA GLY A 61 -8.05 8.95 3.05
C GLY A 61 -7.98 9.02 1.55
N GLU A 62 -8.35 10.16 0.97
CA GLU A 62 -8.38 10.35 -0.49
C GLU A 62 -7.03 10.02 -1.14
N ALA A 63 -5.89 10.23 -0.47
CA ALA A 63 -4.59 9.86 -1.01
C ALA A 63 -4.44 8.33 -1.16
N ILE A 64 -4.95 7.54 -0.21
CA ILE A 64 -5.03 6.08 -0.35
C ILE A 64 -5.97 5.73 -1.51
N GLY A 65 -7.14 6.38 -1.57
CA GLY A 65 -8.13 6.17 -2.62
C GLY A 65 -7.57 6.44 -4.02
N HIS A 66 -6.85 7.55 -4.19
CA HIS A 66 -6.16 7.94 -5.41
C HIS A 66 -5.07 6.94 -5.77
N LEU A 67 -4.18 6.62 -4.81
CA LEU A 67 -3.09 5.67 -5.02
C LEU A 67 -3.62 4.32 -5.53
N TYR A 68 -4.70 3.84 -4.92
CA TYR A 68 -5.33 2.59 -5.32
C TYR A 68 -6.04 2.67 -6.67
N GLN A 69 -6.92 3.65 -6.89
CA GLN A 69 -7.76 3.70 -8.09
C GLN A 69 -7.04 4.27 -9.32
N LYS A 70 -6.23 5.31 -9.12
CA LYS A 70 -5.59 6.07 -10.22
C LYS A 70 -4.21 5.54 -10.51
N THR A 71 -3.34 5.43 -9.50
CA THR A 71 -1.96 4.95 -9.72
C THR A 71 -1.92 3.45 -9.97
N CYS A 72 -2.65 2.66 -9.17
CA CYS A 72 -2.65 1.20 -9.29
C CYS A 72 -3.76 0.65 -10.19
N GLY A 73 -4.64 1.49 -10.75
CA GLY A 73 -5.74 1.05 -11.61
C GLY A 73 -6.76 0.12 -10.92
N GLY A 74 -6.88 0.20 -9.59
CA GLY A 74 -7.73 -0.69 -8.79
C GLY A 74 -7.14 -2.10 -8.58
N ASP A 75 -5.87 -2.30 -8.93
CA ASP A 75 -5.15 -3.55 -8.71
C ASP A 75 -4.52 -3.58 -7.32
N ILE A 76 -5.02 -4.49 -6.48
CA ILE A 76 -4.54 -4.67 -5.11
C ILE A 76 -3.10 -5.18 -5.06
N ARG A 77 -2.68 -5.98 -6.03
CA ARG A 77 -1.32 -6.49 -6.12
C ARG A 77 -0.36 -5.34 -6.41
N ARG A 78 -0.69 -4.47 -7.36
CA ARG A 78 0.11 -3.26 -7.65
C ARG A 78 0.21 -2.35 -6.41
N LEU A 79 -0.88 -2.20 -5.66
CA LEU A 79 -0.86 -1.44 -4.41
C LEU A 79 0.09 -2.04 -3.37
N LEU A 80 0.02 -3.36 -3.13
CA LEU A 80 0.93 -4.04 -2.21
C LEU A 80 2.40 -3.97 -2.71
N LEU A 81 2.61 -4.08 -4.02
CA LEU A 81 3.93 -3.99 -4.64
C LEU A 81 4.58 -2.62 -4.36
N ILE A 82 3.88 -1.51 -4.56
CA ILE A 82 4.46 -0.18 -4.34
C ILE A 82 4.73 0.11 -2.86
N ILE A 83 3.86 -0.39 -1.96
CA ILE A 83 4.08 -0.29 -0.52
C ILE A 83 5.36 -1.06 -0.15
N ARG A 84 5.54 -2.28 -0.65
CA ARG A 84 6.75 -3.08 -0.43
C ARG A 84 7.99 -2.49 -1.06
N THR A 85 7.88 -1.96 -2.26
CA THR A 85 8.98 -1.28 -2.95
C THR A 85 9.51 -0.12 -2.10
N CYS A 86 8.60 0.67 -1.52
CA CYS A 86 8.96 1.75 -0.61
C CYS A 86 9.57 1.21 0.70
N GLN A 87 8.96 0.19 1.30
CA GLN A 87 9.44 -0.43 2.53
C GLN A 87 10.86 -1.02 2.40
N LEU A 88 11.18 -1.63 1.26
CA LEU A 88 12.48 -2.24 0.98
C LEU A 88 13.54 -1.21 0.56
N GLY A 89 13.16 0.07 0.41
CA GLY A 89 14.08 1.15 0.06
C GLY A 89 14.36 1.30 -1.45
N HIS A 90 13.62 0.59 -2.30
CA HIS A 90 13.72 0.71 -3.77
C HIS A 90 12.99 1.94 -4.33
N MET A 91 12.16 2.57 -3.51
CA MET A 91 11.45 3.82 -3.80
C MET A 91 11.45 4.69 -2.55
N SER A 92 11.60 6.01 -2.74
CA SER A 92 11.51 6.95 -1.63
C SER A 92 10.06 7.16 -1.17
N VAL A 93 9.88 7.42 0.11
CA VAL A 93 8.56 7.78 0.68
C VAL A 93 8.00 9.02 -0.01
N GLY A 94 8.85 10.01 -0.34
CA GLY A 94 8.42 11.21 -1.05
C GLY A 94 7.86 10.92 -2.45
N LEU A 95 8.43 9.96 -3.18
CA LEU A 95 7.86 9.54 -4.47
C LEU A 95 6.51 8.86 -4.27
N LEU A 96 6.38 7.94 -3.30
CA LEU A 96 5.11 7.27 -3.01
C LEU A 96 4.01 8.27 -2.59
N GLN A 97 4.35 9.25 -1.75
CA GLN A 97 3.44 10.35 -1.41
C GLN A 97 3.06 11.15 -2.65
N GLY A 98 4.02 11.46 -3.52
CA GLY A 98 3.79 12.14 -4.79
C GLY A 98 2.80 11.40 -5.69
N LEU A 99 2.93 10.07 -5.79
CA LEU A 99 1.99 9.20 -6.51
C LEU A 99 0.59 9.23 -5.87
N SER A 100 0.50 9.19 -4.55
CA SER A 100 -0.79 9.24 -3.83
C SER A 100 -1.54 10.56 -3.99
N LEU A 101 -0.82 11.63 -4.33
CA LEU A 101 -1.37 12.96 -4.60
C LEU A 101 -1.54 13.26 -6.10
N GLY A 102 -1.18 12.32 -6.98
CA GLY A 102 -1.24 12.52 -8.43
C GLY A 102 -0.25 13.56 -8.96
N THR A 103 0.83 13.85 -8.22
CA THR A 103 1.90 14.78 -8.67
C THR A 103 3.00 14.06 -9.43
N HIS A 104 2.99 12.73 -9.40
CA HIS A 104 3.92 11.84 -10.10
C HIS A 104 3.11 10.72 -10.75
N GLU A 105 3.67 10.14 -11.81
CA GLU A 105 3.10 8.99 -12.50
C GLU A 105 4.19 7.93 -12.71
N LEU A 106 3.77 6.67 -12.78
CA LEU A 106 4.65 5.54 -13.09
C LEU A 106 4.34 5.05 -14.49
N ASP A 107 5.36 4.92 -15.32
CA ASP A 107 5.27 4.18 -16.57
C ASP A 107 5.51 2.67 -16.35
N GLU A 108 5.31 1.88 -17.40
CA GLU A 108 5.52 0.43 -17.37
C GLU A 108 6.98 0.02 -17.08
N GLY A 109 7.95 0.89 -17.36
CA GLY A 109 9.35 0.66 -17.01
C GLY A 109 9.57 0.68 -15.50
N HIS A 110 8.93 1.62 -14.79
CA HIS A 110 8.96 1.67 -13.33
C HIS A 110 8.31 0.42 -12.72
N TRP A 111 7.13 0.01 -13.22
CA TRP A 111 6.44 -1.17 -12.72
C TRP A 111 7.27 -2.44 -12.87
N ALA A 112 7.91 -2.64 -14.03
CA ALA A 112 8.80 -3.77 -14.26
C ALA A 112 10.02 -3.76 -13.33
N LEU A 113 10.62 -2.58 -13.10
CA LEU A 113 11.75 -2.42 -12.19
C LEU A 113 11.37 -2.76 -10.74
N TYR A 114 10.25 -2.22 -10.26
CA TYR A 114 9.78 -2.45 -8.89
C TYR A 114 9.40 -3.90 -8.67
N GLU A 115 8.74 -4.53 -9.64
CA GLU A 115 8.46 -5.97 -9.59
C GLU A 115 9.75 -6.80 -9.50
N ALA A 116 10.75 -6.51 -10.34
CA ALA A 116 12.02 -7.23 -10.31
C ALA A 116 12.76 -7.08 -8.97
N ASN A 117 12.78 -5.87 -8.40
CA ASN A 117 13.42 -5.61 -7.12
C ASN A 117 12.68 -6.30 -5.96
N VAL A 118 11.35 -6.23 -5.92
CA VAL A 118 10.56 -6.89 -4.87
C VAL A 118 10.69 -8.41 -4.97
N LEU A 119 10.61 -9.01 -6.16
CA LEU A 119 10.75 -10.46 -6.31
C LEU A 119 12.16 -10.97 -5.97
N LYS A 120 13.18 -10.13 -6.11
CA LYS A 120 14.55 -10.46 -5.69
C LYS A 120 14.66 -10.58 -4.18
N ASP A 121 14.05 -9.67 -3.43
CA ASP A 121 14.16 -9.60 -1.98
C ASP A 121 13.07 -10.42 -1.25
N LEU A 122 11.89 -10.54 -1.87
CA LEU A 122 10.71 -11.27 -1.40
C LEU A 122 10.23 -12.25 -2.50
N PRO A 123 10.91 -13.40 -2.68
CA PRO A 123 10.57 -14.36 -3.73
C PRO A 123 9.17 -14.97 -3.59
N GLY A 124 8.56 -14.87 -2.40
CA GLY A 124 7.20 -15.35 -2.13
C GLY A 124 6.11 -14.44 -2.70
N PHE A 125 6.43 -13.22 -3.12
CA PHE A 125 5.46 -12.26 -3.65
C PHE A 125 4.83 -12.78 -4.97
N GLN A 126 3.52 -13.01 -4.96
CA GLN A 126 2.79 -13.70 -6.03
C GLN A 126 2.36 -12.76 -7.16
N LYS A 127 2.20 -13.30 -8.37
CA LYS A 127 1.76 -12.59 -9.59
C LYS A 127 0.25 -12.58 -9.85
N LYS A 128 -0.57 -13.17 -8.98
CA LYS A 128 -1.99 -13.47 -9.24
C LYS A 128 -2.82 -12.24 -9.62
#